data_AF-A0A142J7X7-F1
#
_entry.id   AF-A0A142J7X7-F1
#
_cell.length_a   1.000
_cell.length_b   1.000
_cell.length_c   1.000
_cell.angle_alpha   90.00
_cell.angle_beta   90.00
_cell.angle_gamma   90.00
#
_symmetry.space_group_name_H-M   'P 1'
#
loop_
_entity.id
_entity.type
_entity.pdbx_description
1 polymer ?
#
loop_
_entity_poly.entity_id
_entity_poly.type
_entity_poly.pdbx_seq_one_letter_code
_entity_poly.pdbx_strand_id
1 'polypeptide(L)'
;LTRCGVGRLLLFDYDKVELANMNRLFFQPHQTGQTKVEAAAQTLSKINPDVDIQVFDYNITTMDNFEDFLNTLNTSSLTSGPVDLVLSCVDNFEARFAINTACNELNLKWFESGVS
;
A
#
# COMPACT_ATOMS: atom_id res chain seq x y z
N LEU A 1 12.11 0.14 2.21
CA LEU A 1 12.05 0.96 0.98
C LEU A 1 12.28 2.44 1.25
N THR A 2 11.50 3.13 2.09
CA THR A 2 11.69 4.57 2.38
C THR A 2 13.12 4.93 2.84
N ARG A 3 13.67 4.19 3.81
CA ARG A 3 15.06 4.38 4.28
C ARG A 3 16.13 4.12 3.21
N CYS A 4 15.78 3.40 2.14
CA CYS A 4 16.67 3.13 1.02
C CYS A 4 16.55 4.19 -0.09
N GLY A 5 15.65 5.17 0.04
CA GLY A 5 15.43 6.22 -0.96
C GLY A 5 14.70 5.74 -2.22
N VAL A 6 13.70 4.86 -2.08
CA VAL A 6 12.80 4.57 -3.21
C VAL A 6 12.12 5.85 -3.67
N GLY A 7 11.95 6.04 -4.98
CA GLY A 7 11.40 7.29 -5.50
C GLY A 7 9.95 7.56 -5.10
N ARG A 8 9.09 6.54 -5.18
CA ARG A 8 7.66 6.65 -4.82
C ARG A 8 7.16 5.39 -4.11
N LEU A 9 6.25 5.57 -3.17
CA LEU A 9 5.44 4.51 -2.55
C LEU A 9 3.95 4.83 -2.69
N LEU A 10 3.20 3.86 -3.19
CA LEU A 10 1.74 3.85 -3.16
C LEU A 10 1.30 2.89 -2.06
N LEU A 11 0.52 3.36 -1.09
CA LEU A 11 0.07 2.57 0.05
C LEU A 11 -1.45 2.38 -0.03
N PHE A 12 -1.89 1.13 -0.03
CA PHE A 12 -3.30 0.73 -0.04
C PHE A 12 -3.60 -0.07 1.22
N ASP A 13 -4.49 0.44 2.06
CA ASP A 13 -5.02 -0.25 3.24
C ASP A 13 -6.30 0.49 3.65
N TYR A 14 -7.36 -0.23 4.00
CA TYR A 14 -8.66 0.35 4.38
C TYR A 14 -8.90 0.34 5.89
N ASP A 15 -7.97 -0.23 6.66
CA ASP A 15 -8.10 -0.33 8.10
C ASP A 15 -7.58 0.92 8.82
N LYS A 16 -8.01 1.03 10.07
CA LYS A 16 -7.48 2.00 11.03
C LYS A 16 -6.43 1.37 11.93
N VAL A 17 -5.58 2.21 12.51
CA VAL A 17 -4.64 1.82 13.55
C VAL A 17 -5.41 1.50 14.82
N GLU A 18 -5.21 0.30 15.35
CA GLU A 18 -5.77 -0.16 16.61
C GLU A 18 -4.68 -0.39 17.66
N LEU A 19 -5.04 -0.34 18.94
CA LEU A 19 -4.11 -0.70 20.03
C LEU A 19 -3.60 -2.14 19.91
N ALA A 20 -4.42 -3.03 19.35
CA ALA A 20 -4.04 -4.41 19.05
C ALA A 20 -2.87 -4.51 18.05
N ASN A 21 -2.57 -3.45 17.28
CA ASN A 21 -1.42 -3.43 16.37
C ASN A 21 -0.10 -3.05 17.06
N MET A 22 -0.11 -2.65 18.33
CA MET A 22 1.09 -2.19 19.06
C MET A 22 2.05 -3.33 19.46
N ASN A 23 1.60 -4.59 19.34
CA ASN A 23 2.49 -5.75 19.43
C ASN A 23 3.34 -5.93 18.15
N ARG A 24 3.03 -5.20 17.08
CA ARG A 24 3.80 -5.15 15.83
C ARG A 24 4.67 -3.89 15.81
N LEU A 25 5.74 -3.93 15.02
CA LEU A 25 6.58 -2.76 14.79
C LEU A 25 5.82 -1.72 13.95
N PHE A 26 6.28 -0.46 14.00
CA PHE A 26 5.91 0.67 13.14
C PHE A 26 4.90 1.68 13.72
N PHE A 27 3.65 1.28 13.99
CA PHE A 27 2.64 2.21 14.52
C PHE A 27 2.85 2.55 16.00
N GLN A 28 2.41 3.73 16.42
CA GLN A 28 2.53 4.22 17.79
C GLN A 28 1.16 4.43 18.44
N PRO A 29 1.04 4.34 19.78
CA PRO A 29 -0.25 4.43 20.47
C PRO A 29 -1.04 5.72 20.20
N HIS A 30 -0.35 6.84 19.96
CA HIS A 30 -1.00 8.12 19.66
C HIS A 30 -1.63 8.18 18.26
N GLN A 31 -1.38 7.18 17.41
CA GLN A 31 -1.94 7.09 16.05
C GLN A 31 -3.22 6.28 16.00
N THR A 32 -3.66 5.68 17.11
CA THR A 32 -4.91 4.90 17.17
C THR A 32 -6.10 5.71 16.67
N GLY A 33 -6.90 5.12 15.78
CA GLY A 33 -8.06 5.73 15.13
C GLY A 33 -7.77 6.45 13.81
N GLN A 34 -6.49 6.71 13.49
CA GLN A 34 -6.09 7.16 12.15
C GLN A 34 -6.16 6.00 11.15
N THR A 35 -6.31 6.30 9.87
CA THR A 35 -6.16 5.27 8.83
C THR A 35 -4.70 4.79 8.83
N LYS A 36 -4.48 3.50 8.57
CA LYS A 36 -3.13 2.94 8.55
C LYS A 36 -2.25 3.64 7.52
N VAL A 37 -2.81 3.95 6.35
CA VAL A 37 -2.08 4.61 5.27
C VAL A 37 -1.67 6.03 5.63
N GLU A 38 -2.53 6.83 6.27
CA GLU A 38 -2.19 8.19 6.69
C GLU A 38 -1.15 8.19 7.82
N ALA A 39 -1.35 7.34 8.83
CA ALA A 39 -0.40 7.20 9.93
C ALA A 39 0.99 6.75 9.43
N ALA A 40 1.01 5.86 8.43
CA ALA A 40 2.24 5.44 7.76
C ALA A 40 2.88 6.59 6.98
N ALA A 41 2.13 7.29 6.13
CA ALA A 41 2.65 8.39 5.33
C ALA A 41 3.25 9.51 6.20
N GLN A 42 2.58 9.88 7.30
CA GLN A 42 3.11 10.87 8.25
C GLN A 42 4.45 10.43 8.86
N THR A 43 4.60 9.15 9.17
CA THR A 43 5.82 8.60 9.78
C THR A 43 6.94 8.49 8.75
N LEU A 44 6.63 7.97 7.56
CA LEU A 44 7.58 7.74 6.48
C LEU A 44 8.11 9.06 5.91
N SER A 45 7.26 10.08 5.78
CA SER A 45 7.68 11.42 5.31
C SER A 45 8.67 12.09 6.26
N LYS A 46 8.57 11.82 7.57
CA LYS A 46 9.56 12.28 8.57
C LYS A 46 10.87 11.48 8.51
N ILE A 47 10.81 10.22 8.07
CA ILE A 47 11.99 9.35 7.96
C ILE A 47 12.82 9.72 6.73
N ASN A 48 12.18 9.95 5.59
CA ASN A 48 12.84 10.41 4.38
C ASN A 48 11.88 11.27 3.55
N PRO A 49 12.06 12.60 3.53
CA PRO A 49 11.18 13.52 2.80
C PRO A 49 11.37 13.48 1.28
N ASP A 50 12.42 12.82 0.77
CA ASP A 50 12.67 12.70 -0.67
C ASP A 50 11.79 11.63 -1.35
N VAL A 51 11.13 10.78 -0.55
CA VAL A 51 10.24 9.73 -1.05
C VAL A 51 8.84 10.31 -1.25
N ASP A 52 8.32 10.22 -2.46
CA ASP A 52 6.93 10.58 -2.74
C ASP A 52 6.00 9.48 -2.20
N ILE A 53 5.05 9.84 -1.34
CA ILE A 53 4.14 8.88 -0.69
C ILE A 53 2.71 9.25 -1.04
N GLN A 54 2.03 8.34 -1.72
CA GLN A 54 0.60 8.44 -2.01
C GLN A 54 -0.15 7.36 -1.26
N VAL A 55 -1.33 7.71 -0.77
CA VAL A 55 -2.12 6.87 0.13
C VAL A 55 -3.53 6.70 -0.41
N PHE A 56 -4.05 5.49 -0.27
CA PHE A 56 -5.37 5.09 -0.76
C PHE A 56 -6.07 4.32 0.37
N ASP A 57 -6.98 5.00 1.05
CA ASP A 57 -7.77 4.45 2.18
C ASP A 57 -9.07 3.81 1.66
N TYR A 58 -8.94 2.69 0.96
CA TYR A 58 -10.09 1.96 0.44
C TYR A 58 -9.80 0.48 0.25
N ASN A 59 -10.86 -0.33 0.24
CA ASN A 59 -10.76 -1.75 -0.03
C ASN A 59 -10.67 -2.00 -1.55
N ILE A 60 -9.53 -2.53 -2.01
CA ILE A 60 -9.25 -2.85 -3.41
C ILE A 60 -10.15 -3.95 -4.01
N THR A 61 -10.91 -4.70 -3.18
CA THR A 61 -11.73 -5.82 -3.68
C THR A 61 -13.13 -5.40 -4.12
N THR A 62 -13.58 -4.18 -3.78
CA THR A 62 -14.87 -3.69 -4.27
C THR A 62 -14.76 -3.30 -5.74
N MET A 63 -15.84 -3.45 -6.51
CA MET A 63 -15.80 -3.23 -7.96
C MET A 63 -15.29 -1.82 -8.33
N ASP A 64 -15.86 -0.78 -7.72
CA ASP A 64 -15.49 0.61 -8.03
C ASP A 64 -14.03 0.91 -7.67
N ASN A 65 -13.55 0.40 -6.53
CA ASN A 65 -12.18 0.63 -6.09
C ASN A 65 -11.16 -0.22 -6.84
N PHE A 66 -11.56 -1.38 -7.37
CA PHE A 66 -10.68 -2.23 -8.16
C PHE A 66 -10.29 -1.55 -9.47
N GLU A 67 -11.23 -0.84 -10.11
CA GLU A 67 -10.94 -0.05 -11.30
C GLU A 67 -9.97 1.10 -11.00
N ASP A 68 -10.17 1.82 -9.89
CA ASP A 68 -9.24 2.86 -9.45
C ASP A 68 -7.85 2.29 -9.12
N PHE A 69 -7.81 1.12 -8.47
CA PHE A 69 -6.56 0.41 -8.17
C PHE A 69 -5.79 0.06 -9.45
N LEU A 70 -6.46 -0.51 -10.47
CA LEU A 70 -5.86 -0.79 -11.78
C LEU A 70 -5.29 0.48 -12.44
N ASN A 71 -6.10 1.53 -12.50
CA ASN A 71 -5.70 2.80 -13.11
C ASN A 71 -4.50 3.40 -12.38
N THR A 72 -4.51 3.37 -11.05
CA THR A 72 -3.43 3.85 -10.20
C THR A 72 -2.14 3.08 -10.45
N LEU A 73 -2.20 1.73 -10.44
CA LEU A 73 -1.03 0.89 -10.73
C LEU A 73 -0.44 1.14 -12.12
N ASN A 74 -1.27 1.47 -13.11
CA ASN A 74 -0.85 1.66 -14.50
C ASN A 74 -0.33 3.07 -14.80
N THR A 75 -0.58 4.06 -13.94
CA THR A 75 -0.30 5.48 -14.26
C THR A 75 0.51 6.21 -13.20
N SER A 76 0.67 5.65 -12.01
CA SER A 76 1.20 6.38 -10.85
C SER A 76 2.68 6.16 -10.58
N SER A 77 3.47 5.70 -11.56
CA SER A 77 4.94 5.75 -11.46
C SER A 77 5.46 7.19 -11.57
N LEU A 78 6.75 7.39 -11.29
CA LEU A 78 7.40 8.71 -11.43
C LEU A 78 7.37 9.25 -12.86
N THR A 79 7.23 8.39 -13.86
CA THR A 79 7.13 8.77 -15.28
C THR A 79 5.70 8.74 -15.80
N SER A 80 4.70 8.80 -14.91
CA SER A 80 3.27 8.72 -15.25
C SER A 80 2.89 7.44 -16.01
N GLY A 81 3.54 6.33 -15.68
CA GLY A 81 3.29 5.01 -16.25
C GLY A 81 3.09 3.95 -15.17
N PRO A 82 3.21 2.65 -15.54
CA PRO A 82 3.00 1.58 -14.59
C PRO A 82 4.04 1.57 -13.49
N VAL A 83 3.63 1.15 -12.29
CA VAL A 83 4.55 0.94 -11.17
C VAL A 83 5.58 -0.15 -11.50
N ASP A 84 6.79 -0.02 -10.96
CA ASP A 84 7.87 -0.97 -11.24
C ASP A 84 7.68 -2.33 -10.54
N LEU A 85 6.99 -2.34 -9.39
CA LEU A 85 6.78 -3.51 -8.55
C LEU A 85 5.57 -3.34 -7.64
N VAL A 86 4.74 -4.38 -7.55
CA VAL A 86 3.67 -4.48 -6.54
C VAL A 86 4.11 -5.41 -5.41
N LEU A 87 3.85 -5.03 -4.15
CA LEU A 87 4.13 -5.87 -2.98
C LEU A 87 2.82 -6.18 -2.27
N SER A 88 2.45 -7.45 -2.23
CA SER A 88 1.27 -7.93 -1.49
C SER A 88 1.67 -8.32 -0.07
N CYS A 89 1.17 -7.54 0.90
CA CYS A 89 1.37 -7.74 2.34
C CYS A 89 0.03 -7.92 3.09
N VAL A 90 -0.98 -8.48 2.39
CA VAL A 90 -2.35 -8.63 2.90
C VAL A 90 -2.56 -9.99 3.59
N ASP A 91 -3.51 -10.04 4.52
CA ASP A 91 -3.76 -11.20 5.39
C ASP A 91 -4.89 -12.11 4.91
N ASN A 92 -5.65 -11.71 3.90
CA ASN A 92 -6.80 -12.46 3.39
C ASN A 92 -6.65 -12.84 1.91
N PHE A 93 -7.26 -13.96 1.54
CA PHE A 93 -7.17 -14.50 0.18
C PHE A 93 -7.85 -13.61 -0.85
N GLU A 94 -8.95 -12.94 -0.50
CA GLU A 94 -9.71 -12.09 -1.42
C GLU A 94 -8.84 -10.96 -1.99
N ALA A 95 -8.14 -10.24 -1.12
CA ALA A 95 -7.19 -9.20 -1.52
C ALA A 95 -6.00 -9.77 -2.32
N ARG A 96 -5.50 -10.97 -1.97
CA ARG A 96 -4.45 -11.64 -2.75
C ARG A 96 -4.92 -11.95 -4.17
N PHE A 97 -6.15 -12.43 -4.33
CA PHE A 97 -6.74 -12.70 -5.64
C PHE A 97 -6.95 -11.41 -6.43
N ALA A 98 -7.42 -10.32 -5.80
CA ALA A 98 -7.54 -9.02 -6.46
C ALA A 98 -6.18 -8.53 -6.99
N ILE A 99 -5.14 -8.55 -6.16
CA ILE A 99 -3.78 -8.15 -6.57
C ILE A 99 -3.25 -9.05 -7.70
N ASN A 100 -3.44 -10.37 -7.60
CA ASN A 100 -3.04 -11.31 -8.65
C ASN A 100 -3.75 -11.02 -9.97
N THR A 101 -5.06 -10.78 -9.95
CA THR A 101 -5.84 -10.43 -11.15
C THR A 101 -5.32 -9.15 -11.78
N ALA A 102 -5.12 -8.09 -10.97
CA ALA A 102 -4.60 -6.82 -11.45
C ALA A 102 -3.20 -6.94 -12.06
N CYS A 103 -2.29 -7.64 -11.39
CA CYS A 103 -0.93 -7.81 -11.89
C CYS A 103 -0.86 -8.68 -13.14
N ASN A 104 -1.73 -9.69 -13.28
CA ASN A 104 -1.82 -10.48 -14.50
C ASN A 104 -2.38 -9.66 -15.68
N GLU A 105 -3.41 -8.85 -15.45
CA GLU A 105 -4.01 -7.99 -16.46
C GLU A 105 -3.03 -6.92 -16.98
N LEU A 106 -2.30 -6.28 -16.06
CA LEU A 106 -1.34 -5.22 -16.38
C LEU A 106 0.07 -5.73 -16.70
N ASN A 107 0.29 -7.05 -16.64
CA ASN A 107 1.60 -7.69 -16.80
C ASN A 107 2.69 -7.09 -15.87
N LEU A 108 2.32 -6.85 -14.61
CA LEU A 108 3.19 -6.25 -13.60
C LEU A 108 3.97 -7.32 -12.83
N LYS A 109 5.22 -7.01 -12.50
CA LYS A 109 6.00 -7.79 -11.55
C LYS A 109 5.44 -7.56 -10.15
N TRP A 110 5.28 -8.63 -9.40
CA TRP A 110 4.81 -8.54 -8.02
C TRP A 110 5.40 -9.63 -7.14
N PHE A 111 5.47 -9.34 -5.84
CA PHE A 111 5.82 -10.32 -4.81
C PHE A 111 4.69 -10.44 -3.80
N GLU A 112 4.49 -11.65 -3.30
CA GLU A 112 3.54 -11.96 -2.23
C GLU A 112 4.28 -12.31 -0.96
N SER A 113 3.69 -11.92 0.17
CA SER A 113 4.18 -12.27 1.50
C SER A 113 3.02 -12.70 2.40
N GLY A 114 3.29 -13.67 3.25
CA GLY A 114 2.35 -14.14 4.26
C GLY A 114 3.09 -14.68 5.49
N VAL A 115 2.43 -14.57 6.65
CA VAL A 115 2.89 -15.17 7.91
C VAL A 115 1.79 -16.10 8.40
N SER A 116 2.17 -17.30 8.85
CA SER A 116 1.28 -18.33 9.40
C SER A 116 0.82 -18.04 10.82
#